data_AF-A0A3B8R8J4-F1
#
_entry.id   AF-A0A3B8R8J4-F1
#
_cell.length_a   1.000
_cell.length_b   1.000
_cell.length_c   1.000
_cell.angle_alpha   90.00
_cell.angle_beta   90.00
_cell.angle_gamma   90.00
#
_symmetry.space_group_name_H-M   'P 1'
#
loop_
_entity.id
_entity.type
_entity.pdbx_description
1 polymer ?
#
loop_
_entity_poly.entity_id
_entity_poly.type
_entity_poly.pdbx_seq_one_letter_code
_entity_poly.pdbx_strand_id
1 'polypeptide(L)' 'ALLNAGIQSAGFIDYAQGAGRASHDLLQDQLLTQGVFGVPSFIVDDEIFFGREHLDTVLWRLNGSQGPMPFVRYPWQAL' A
#
# COMPACT_ATOMS: atom_id res chain seq x y z
N ALA A 1 -10.33 4.87 -21.30
CA ALA A 1 -9.48 4.52 -20.14
C ALA A 1 -9.35 3.01 -19.97
N LEU A 2 -10.39 2.27 -19.54
CA LEU A 2 -10.31 0.80 -19.38
C LEU A 2 -10.40 0.03 -20.72
N LEU A 3 -11.33 0.44 -21.61
CA LEU A 3 -11.46 -0.16 -22.94
C LEU A 3 -10.18 0.02 -23.78
N ASN A 4 -9.52 1.19 -23.65
CA ASN A 4 -8.25 1.46 -24.33
C ASN A 4 -7.09 0.63 -23.79
N ALA A 5 -7.24 0.04 -22.59
CA ALA A 5 -6.29 -0.91 -22.01
C ALA A 5 -6.68 -2.38 -22.30
N GLY A 6 -7.69 -2.62 -23.15
CA GLY A 6 -8.17 -3.97 -23.47
C GLY A 6 -8.95 -4.64 -22.33
N ILE A 7 -9.35 -3.88 -21.31
CA ILE A 7 -10.08 -4.42 -20.16
C ILE A 7 -11.58 -4.38 -20.47
N GLN A 8 -12.21 -5.55 -20.43
CA GLN A 8 -13.67 -5.66 -20.52
C GLN A 8 -14.32 -5.12 -19.25
N SER A 9 -15.15 -4.10 -19.39
CA SER A 9 -15.84 -3.45 -18.27
C SER A 9 -17.28 -3.93 -18.07
N ALA A 10 -17.81 -4.75 -18.99
CA ALA A 10 -19.13 -5.33 -18.85
C ALA A 10 -19.20 -6.19 -17.57
N GLY A 11 -20.25 -5.98 -16.76
CA GLY A 11 -20.44 -6.68 -15.48
C GLY A 11 -19.62 -6.14 -14.30
N PHE A 12 -18.77 -5.11 -14.50
CA PHE A 12 -17.97 -4.55 -13.40
C PHE A 12 -18.84 -3.96 -12.27
N ILE A 13 -19.95 -3.29 -12.60
CA ILE A 13 -20.85 -2.71 -11.59
C ILE A 13 -21.49 -3.81 -10.73
N ASP A 14 -22.01 -4.86 -11.36
CA ASP A 14 -22.61 -6.00 -10.64
C ASP A 14 -21.57 -6.69 -9.74
N TYR A 15 -20.35 -6.86 -10.24
CA TYR A 15 -19.23 -7.37 -9.43
C TYR A 15 -18.91 -6.45 -8.26
N ALA A 16 -18.76 -5.14 -8.50
CA ALA A 16 -18.39 -4.15 -7.48
C ALA A 16 -19.48 -3.97 -6.41
N GLN A 17 -20.74 -4.30 -6.70
CA GLN A 17 -21.84 -4.30 -5.73
C GLN A 17 -22.08 -5.67 -5.07
N GLY A 18 -21.57 -6.75 -5.68
CA GLY A 18 -21.71 -8.11 -5.19
C GLY A 18 -20.41 -8.70 -4.68
N ALA A 19 -19.89 -9.71 -5.38
CA ALA A 19 -18.72 -10.47 -4.95
C ALA A 19 -17.48 -9.61 -4.68
N GLY A 20 -17.24 -8.60 -5.50
CA GLY A 20 -16.13 -7.67 -5.32
C GLY A 20 -16.24 -6.85 -4.04
N ARG A 21 -17.45 -6.43 -3.66
CA ARG A 21 -17.69 -5.73 -2.38
C ARG A 21 -17.37 -6.63 -1.19
N ALA A 22 -17.84 -7.87 -1.22
CA ALA A 22 -17.59 -8.83 -0.14
C ALA A 22 -16.10 -9.13 0.04
N SER A 23 -15.37 -9.35 -1.06
CA SER A 23 -13.91 -9.55 -1.02
C SER A 23 -13.16 -8.31 -0.55
N HIS A 24 -13.59 -7.12 -0.98
CA HIS A 24 -13.01 -5.86 -0.53
C HIS A 24 -13.14 -5.67 0.98
N ASP A 25 -14.35 -5.84 1.53
CA ASP A 25 -14.60 -5.60 2.95
C ASP A 25 -13.86 -6.61 3.83
N LEU A 26 -13.78 -7.88 3.40
CA LEU A 26 -12.99 -8.91 4.08
C LEU A 26 -11.49 -8.58 4.09
N LEU A 27 -10.94 -8.14 2.95
CA LEU A 27 -9.53 -7.75 2.87
C LEU A 27 -9.24 -6.51 3.72
N GLN A 28 -10.15 -5.53 3.72
CA GLN A 28 -10.00 -4.32 4.52
C GLN A 28 -9.94 -4.66 6.01
N ASP A 29 -10.83 -5.52 6.51
CA ASP A 29 -10.85 -5.95 7.92
C ASP A 29 -9.57 -6.69 8.33
N GLN A 30 -9.07 -7.56 7.45
CA GLN A 30 -7.80 -8.26 7.63
C GLN A 30 -6.62 -7.30 7.73
N LEU A 31 -6.53 -6.34 6.79
CA LEU A 31 -5.44 -5.36 6.74
C LEU A 31 -5.45 -4.43 7.97
N LEU A 32 -6.64 -3.99 8.40
CA LEU A 32 -6.79 -3.18 9.62
C LEU A 32 -6.33 -3.95 10.86
N THR A 33 -6.68 -5.23 10.96
CA THR A 33 -6.24 -6.11 12.06
C THR A 33 -4.72 -6.31 12.07
N GLN A 34 -4.07 -6.20 10.90
CA GLN A 34 -2.62 -6.28 10.74
C GLN A 34 -1.89 -4.94 10.93
N GLY A 35 -2.60 -3.85 11.24
CA GLY A 35 -2.01 -2.53 11.47
C GLY A 35 -1.90 -1.63 10.24
N VAL A 36 -2.49 -2.02 9.10
CA VAL A 36 -2.52 -1.21 7.87
C VAL A 36 -3.74 -0.29 7.90
N PHE A 37 -3.58 0.90 8.47
CA PHE A 37 -4.69 1.84 8.71
C PHE A 37 -4.94 2.87 7.60
N GLY A 38 -4.03 3.00 6.64
CA GLY A 38 -4.13 4.02 5.61
C GLY A 38 -3.20 3.80 4.43
N VAL A 39 -3.22 4.73 3.48
CA VAL A 39 -2.42 4.67 2.26
C VAL A 39 -1.57 5.93 2.05
N PRO A 40 -0.38 5.80 1.41
CA PRO A 40 0.27 4.51 1.11
C PRO A 40 0.88 3.88 2.37
N SER A 41 0.81 2.55 2.44
CA SER A 41 1.55 1.73 3.41
C SER A 41 2.39 0.71 2.66
N PHE A 42 3.63 0.49 3.11
CA PHE A 42 4.53 -0.52 2.56
C PHE A 42 4.86 -1.54 3.66
N ILE A 43 4.93 -2.81 3.32
CA ILE A 43 5.31 -3.88 4.25
C ILE A 43 6.58 -4.53 3.71
N VAL A 44 7.65 -4.55 4.51
CA VAL A 44 8.92 -5.21 4.18
C VAL A 44 9.41 -5.96 5.41
N ASP A 45 9.63 -7.27 5.30
CA ASP A 45 10.08 -8.14 6.40
C ASP A 45 9.30 -7.93 7.72
N ASP A 46 7.96 -7.96 7.62
CA ASP A 46 7.00 -7.73 8.72
C ASP A 46 6.98 -6.30 9.32
N GLU A 47 7.78 -5.37 8.79
CA GLU A 47 7.76 -3.96 9.20
C GLU A 47 6.82 -3.13 8.30
N ILE A 48 5.97 -2.32 8.93
CA ILE A 48 5.03 -1.42 8.25
C ILE A 48 5.61 0.00 8.19
N PHE A 49 5.69 0.54 6.98
CA PHE A 49 6.07 1.92 6.68
C PHE A 49 4.86 2.69 6.18
N PHE A 50 4.31 3.58 7.01
CA PHE A 50 3.13 4.39 6.68
C PHE A 50 3.54 5.76 6.15
N GLY A 51 3.14 6.08 4.92
CA GLY A 51 3.43 7.37 4.29
C GLY A 51 4.56 7.31 3.27
N ARG A 52 4.59 8.31 2.37
CA ARG A 52 5.56 8.39 1.25
C ARG A 52 6.96 8.78 1.72
N GLU A 53 7.07 9.39 2.88
CA GLU A 53 8.29 9.84 3.55
C GLU A 53 9.25 8.69 3.89
N HIS A 54 8.74 7.46 3.95
CA HIS A 54 9.52 6.25 4.19
C HIS A 54 10.06 5.59 2.92
N LEU A 55 9.76 6.12 1.72
CA LEU A 55 10.17 5.49 0.47
C LEU A 55 11.68 5.26 0.36
N ASP A 56 12.51 6.16 0.90
CA ASP A 56 13.96 5.96 0.92
C ASP A 56 14.36 4.78 1.78
N THR A 57 13.76 4.64 2.96
CA THR A 57 13.97 3.50 3.86
C THR A 57 13.48 2.19 3.23
N VAL A 58 12.32 2.21 2.58
CA VAL A 58 11.77 1.04 1.86
C VAL A 58 12.72 0.61 0.73
N LEU A 59 13.20 1.54 -0.09
CA LEU A 59 14.16 1.25 -1.16
C LEU A 59 15.49 0.73 -0.60
N TRP A 60 15.96 1.29 0.51
CA TRP A 60 17.16 0.82 1.19
C TRP A 60 17.01 -0.61 1.72
N ARG A 61 15.87 -0.94 2.34
CA ARG A 61 15.53 -2.31 2.76
C ARG A 61 15.52 -3.28 1.57
N LEU A 62 14.82 -2.94 0.50
CA LEU A 62 14.72 -3.78 -0.72
C LEU A 62 16.07 -3.98 -1.42
N ASN A 63 17.03 -3.05 -1.24
CA ASN A 63 18.40 -3.16 -1.73
C ASN A 63 19.35 -3.89 -0.76
N GLY A 64 18.81 -4.62 0.22
CA GLY A 64 19.61 -5.43 1.14
C GLY A 64 20.30 -4.60 2.23
N SER A 65 19.74 -3.45 2.59
CA SER A 65 20.18 -2.64 3.73
C SER A 65 21.66 -2.22 3.67
N GLN A 66 22.15 -1.90 2.48
CA GLN A 66 23.55 -1.53 2.26
C GLN A 66 23.82 -0.07 2.66
N GLY A 67 24.89 0.15 3.42
CA GLY A 67 25.29 1.49 3.88
C GLY A 67 24.39 2.05 5.00
N PRO A 68 24.52 3.35 5.33
CA PRO A 68 23.75 3.96 6.40
C PRO A 68 22.25 4.00 6.05
N MET A 69 21.41 3.76 7.05
CA MET A 69 19.96 3.87 6.89
C MET A 69 19.59 5.32 6.51
N PRO A 70 18.74 5.54 5.49
CA PRO A 70 18.28 6.87 5.14
C PRO A 70 17.50 7.50 6.29
N PHE A 71 17.75 8.79 6.55
CA PHE A 71 16.85 9.60 7.37
C PHE A 71 15.53 9.81 6.64
N VAL A 72 14.42 9.82 7.38
CA VAL A 72 13.10 10.18 6.83
C VAL A 72 13.21 11.54 6.15
N ARG A 73 12.68 11.65 4.93
CA ARG A 73 12.93 12.77 4.00
C ARG A 73 12.44 14.15 4.50
N TYR A 74 11.86 14.24 5.70
CA TYR A 74 11.37 15.46 6.34
C TYR A 74 11.89 15.63 7.78
N PRO A 75 13.11 16.19 7.97
CA PRO A 75 13.68 16.37 9.31
C PRO A 75 12.94 17.41 10.18
N TRP A 76 12.00 18.19 9.63
CA TRP A 76 11.21 19.20 10.37
C TRP A 76 9.92 18.67 11.01
N GLN A 77 9.60 17.38 10.87
CA GLN A 77 8.50 16.72 11.60
C GLN A 77 8.94 16.09 12.92
N ALA A 78 10.23 16.17 13.26
CA ALA A 78 10.79 15.70 14.53
C ALA A 78 10.92 16.83 15.59
N LEU A 79 10.20 17.95 15.40
CA LEU A 79 10.10 19.08 16.34
C LEU A 79 8.76 19.05 17.07
#